data_AF-A0A1C3E8L6-F1
#
_entry.id   AF-A0A1C3E8L6-F1
#
_cell.length_a   1.000
_cell.length_b   1.000
_cell.length_c   1.000
_cell.angle_alpha   90.00
_cell.angle_beta   90.00
_cell.angle_gamma   90.00
#
_symmetry.space_group_name_H-M   'P 1'
#
loop_
_entity.id
_entity.type
_entity.pdbx_description
1 polymer ?
#
loop_
_entity_poly.entity_id
_entity_poly.type
_entity_poly.pdbx_seq_one_letter_code
_entity_poly.pdbx_strand_id
1 'polypeptide(L)' 'MQCNIDQKGRRFRMMGGIICTIGGLVCLGVALAGLAVIAMVCTGIALLISGAFQIYEARKGWCAIRAMGFKTPI' A
#
# COMPACT_ATOMS: atom_id res chain seq x y z
N MET A 1 -17.84 5.77 -11.41
CA MET A 1 -17.06 6.44 -10.36
C MET A 1 -16.24 7.53 -11.01
N GLN A 2 -16.34 8.78 -10.56
CA GLN A 2 -15.49 9.85 -11.08
C GLN A 2 -14.03 9.62 -10.63
N CYS A 3 -13.08 9.83 -11.54
CA CYS A 3 -11.66 9.76 -11.23
C CYS A 3 -11.31 10.91 -10.28
N ASN A 4 -10.84 10.59 -9.07
CA ASN A 4 -10.51 11.58 -8.03
C ASN A 4 -8.99 11.74 -7.83
N ILE A 5 -8.20 11.17 -8.73
CA ILE A 5 -6.74 11.17 -8.65
C ILE A 5 -6.14 11.60 -9.99
N ASP A 6 -5.16 12.47 -9.93
CA ASP A 6 -4.35 12.90 -11.07
C ASP A 6 -3.48 11.73 -11.58
N GLN A 7 -3.09 11.75 -12.86
CA GLN A 7 -2.22 10.69 -13.41
C GLN A 7 -0.90 10.53 -12.63
N LYS A 8 -0.35 11.64 -12.10
CA LYS A 8 0.85 11.63 -11.25
C LYS A 8 0.57 10.97 -9.90
N GLY A 9 -0.47 11.41 -9.18
CA GLY A 9 -0.88 10.81 -7.90
C GLY A 9 -1.20 9.32 -8.02
N ARG A 10 -1.78 8.89 -9.14
CA ARG A 10 -2.01 7.47 -9.46
C ARG A 10 -0.71 6.66 -9.48
N ARG A 11 0.33 7.17 -10.17
CA ARG A 11 1.62 6.50 -10.29
C ARG A 11 2.33 6.41 -8.95
N PHE A 12 2.33 7.50 -8.18
CA PHE A 12 2.91 7.50 -6.84
C PHE A 12 2.24 6.48 -5.92
N ARG A 13 0.91 6.40 -5.95
CA ARG A 13 0.17 5.42 -5.14
C ARG A 13 0.46 3.98 -5.56
N MET A 14 0.57 3.74 -6.87
CA MET A 14 0.93 2.42 -7.39
C MET A 14 2.34 2.01 -6.96
N MET A 15 3.32 2.93 -7.04
CA MET A 15 4.69 2.68 -6.58
C MET A 15 4.75 2.44 -5.07
N GLY A 16 4.08 3.27 -4.28
CA GLY A 16 3.99 3.10 -2.82
C GLY A 16 3.37 1.76 -2.42
N GLY A 17 2.31 1.35 -3.12
CA GLY A 17 1.67 0.05 -2.92
C GLY A 17 2.57 -1.13 -3.28
N ILE A 18 3.33 -1.04 -4.38
CA ILE A 18 4.32 -2.06 -4.77
C ILE A 18 5.43 -2.16 -3.72
N ILE A 19 5.98 -1.03 -3.28
CA ILE A 19 7.04 -0.98 -2.26
C ILE A 19 6.55 -1.59 -0.94
N CYS A 20 5.35 -1.23 -0.49
CA CYS A 20 4.75 -1.82 0.72
C CYS A 20 4.55 -3.34 0.56
N THR A 21 4.08 -3.78 -0.62
CA THR A 21 3.88 -5.21 -0.88
C THR A 21 5.20 -5.98 -0.83
N ILE A 22 6.26 -5.46 -1.47
CA ILE A 22 7.60 -6.06 -1.43
C ILE A 22 8.14 -6.08 0.00
N GLY A 23 8.02 -4.97 0.74
CA GLY A 23 8.44 -4.91 2.14
C GLY A 23 7.70 -5.93 3.01
N GLY A 24 6.40 -6.12 2.80
CA GLY A 24 5.61 -7.14 3.48
C GLY A 24 6.07 -8.56 3.18
N LEU A 25 6.36 -8.87 1.90
CA LEU A 25 6.92 -10.15 1.49
C LEU A 25 8.29 -10.42 2.11
N VAL A 26 9.16 -9.41 2.18
CA VAL A 26 10.48 -9.52 2.81
C VAL A 26 10.32 -9.80 4.30
N CYS A 27 9.48 -9.04 5.02
CA CYS A 27 9.21 -9.27 6.44
C CYS A 27 8.70 -10.70 6.71
N LEU A 28 7.77 -11.19 5.88
CA LEU A 28 7.27 -12.56 6.03
C LEU A 28 8.30 -13.62 5.64
N GLY A 29 9.10 -13.38 4.59
CA GLY A 29 10.19 -14.29 4.19
C GLY A 29 11.24 -14.46 5.29
N VAL A 30 11.64 -13.36 5.93
CA VAL A 30 12.56 -13.41 7.08
C VAL A 30 11.89 -14.08 8.28
N ALA A 31 10.58 -13.92 8.46
CA ALA A 31 9.85 -14.63 9.50
C ALA A 31 9.79 -16.13 9.31
N LEU A 32 9.61 -16.58 8.06
CA LEU A 32 9.66 -18.01 7.72
C LEU A 32 11.07 -18.60 7.91
N ALA A 33 12.12 -17.79 7.79
CA ALA A 33 13.49 -18.20 8.08
C ALA A 33 13.79 -18.34 9.59
N GLY A 34 12.80 -18.18 10.48
CA GLY A 34 12.95 -18.34 11.93
C GLY A 34 13.64 -17.17 12.64
N LEU A 35 13.89 -16.07 11.93
CA LEU A 35 14.62 -14.90 12.41
C LEU A 35 13.70 -13.80 12.97
N ALA A 36 12.39 -14.05 13.06
CA ALA A 36 11.41 -13.01 13.36
C ALA A 36 10.59 -13.24 14.63
N VAL A 37 10.17 -12.10 15.19
CA VAL A 37 9.24 -12.01 16.31
C VAL A 37 7.81 -11.88 15.77
N ILE A 38 6.80 -12.27 16.56
CA ILE A 38 5.36 -12.12 16.24
C ILE A 38 5.04 -10.73 15.66
N ALA A 39 5.63 -9.68 16.23
CA ALA A 39 5.44 -8.31 15.76
C ALA A 39 5.80 -8.13 14.27
N MET A 40 6.84 -8.80 13.79
CA MET A 40 7.30 -8.67 12.40
C MET A 40 6.41 -9.43 11.41
N VAL A 41 5.80 -10.54 11.85
CA VAL A 41 4.75 -11.23 11.08
C VAL A 41 3.53 -10.32 10.93
N CYS A 42 3.08 -9.71 12.03
CA CYS A 42 1.97 -8.75 12.01
C CYS A 42 2.27 -7.56 11.08
N THR A 43 3.49 -7.00 11.16
CA THR A 43 3.92 -5.91 10.27
C THR A 43 3.94 -6.34 8.81
N GLY A 44 4.42 -7.55 8.51
CA GLY A 44 4.42 -8.10 7.15
C GLY A 44 3.02 -8.22 6.57
N ILE A 45 2.06 -8.74 7.35
CA ILE A 45 0.65 -8.85 6.95
C ILE A 45 0.04 -7.46 6.74
N ALA A 46 0.27 -6.52 7.66
CA ALA A 46 -0.25 -5.16 7.55
C ALA A 46 0.29 -4.44 6.30
N LEU A 47 1.57 -4.64 5.96
CA LEU A 47 2.20 -4.10 4.76
C LEU A 47 1.61 -4.70 3.47
N LEU A 48 1.29 -5.99 3.46
CA LEU A 48 0.62 -6.61 2.30
C LEU A 48 -0.78 -6.06 2.09
N ILE A 49 -1.59 -5.96 3.15
CA ILE A 49 -2.96 -5.44 3.06
C ILE A 49 -2.94 -3.98 2.62
N SER A 50 -2.11 -3.16 3.25
CA SER A 50 -1.98 -1.74 2.88
C SER A 50 -1.40 -1.54 1.47
N GLY A 51 -0.45 -2.38 1.04
CA GLY A 51 0.09 -2.40 -0.31
C GLY A 51 -0.94 -2.76 -1.36
N ALA A 52 -1.70 -3.83 -1.14
CA ALA A 52 -2.78 -4.26 -2.02
C ALA A 52 -3.88 -3.20 -2.15
N PHE A 53 -4.24 -2.55 -1.04
CA PHE A 53 -5.22 -1.47 -1.03
C PHE A 53 -4.76 -0.27 -1.87
N GLN A 54 -3.51 0.17 -1.70
CA GLN A 54 -2.94 1.26 -2.50
C GLN A 54 -2.90 0.95 -4.00
N ILE A 55 -2.57 -0.29 -4.38
CA ILE A 55 -2.57 -0.73 -5.78
C ILE A 55 -4.02 -0.72 -6.32
N TYR A 56 -4.99 -1.22 -5.57
CA TYR A 56 -6.39 -1.22 -5.97
C TYR A 56 -6.92 0.20 -6.22
N GLU A 57 -6.68 1.12 -5.29
CA GLU A 57 -7.04 2.53 -5.40
C GLU A 57 -6.38 3.20 -6.62
N ALA A 58 -5.11 2.91 -6.87
CA ALA A 58 -4.40 3.37 -8.05
C ALA A 58 -5.03 2.85 -9.37
N ARG A 59 -5.43 1.58 -9.42
CA ARG A 59 -6.09 1.02 -10.62
C ARG A 59 -7.45 1.63 -10.88
N LYS A 60 -8.26 1.82 -9.84
CA LYS A 60 -9.57 2.47 -9.95
C LYS A 60 -9.46 3.97 -10.22
N GLY A 61 -8.30 4.58 -9.98
CA GLY A 61 -8.13 6.03 -10.15
C GLY A 61 -8.84 6.82 -9.09
N TRP A 62 -9.01 6.23 -7.91
CA TRP A 62 -9.83 6.77 -6.85
C TRP A 62 -9.07 6.67 -5.54
N CYS A 63 -9.09 7.76 -4.77
CA CYS A 63 -8.42 7.86 -3.48
C CYS A 63 -9.45 8.11 -2.39
N ALA A 64 -9.58 7.16 -1.46
CA ALA A 64 -10.47 7.25 -0.31
C ALA A 64 -10.12 8.46 0.57
N ILE A 65 -8.83 8.70 0.82
CA ILE A 65 -8.37 9.83 1.65
C ILE A 65 -8.82 11.18 1.05
N ARG A 66 -8.64 11.33 -0.26
CA ARG A 66 -9.04 12.54 -0.99
C ARG A 66 -10.56 12.65 -1.08
N ALA A 67 -11.30 11.52 -1.10
CA ALA A 67 -12.75 11.48 -1.01
C ALA A 67 -13.30 11.83 0.39
N MET A 68 -12.52 11.57 1.45
CA MET A 68 -12.81 12.01 2.83
C MET A 68 -12.52 13.51 3.05
N GLY A 69 -12.13 14.25 2.00
CA GLY A 69 -11.92 15.70 2.06
C GLY A 69 -10.50 16.13 2.42
N PHE A 70 -9.56 15.18 2.60
CA PHE A 70 -8.17 15.52 2.83
C PHE A 70 -7.50 16.00 1.55
N LYS A 71 -6.92 17.21 1.60
CA LYS A 71 -6.11 17.77 0.52
C LYS A 71 -4.73 17.11 0.54
N THR A 72 -4.55 16.08 -0.28
CA THR A 72 -3.21 15.55 -0.56
C THR A 72 -2.56 16.40 -1.65
N PRO A 73 -1.34 16.92 -1.45
CA PRO A 73 -0.65 17.80 -2.43
C PRO A 73 -0.13 17.06 -3.68
N ILE A 74 -0.44 15.77 -3.79
CA ILE A 74 -0.07 14.80 -4.83
C ILE A 74 -1.33 14.29 -5.55
#